data_AF-A0A834HDD1-F1
#
_entry.id   AF-A0A834HDD1-F1
#
_cell.length_a   1.000
_cell.length_b   1.000
_cell.length_c   1.000
_cell.angle_alpha   90.00
_cell.angle_beta   90.00
_cell.angle_gamma   90.00
#
_symmetry.space_group_name_H-M   'P 1'
#
loop_
_entity.id
_entity.type
_entity.pdbx_description
1 polymer ?
#
loop_
_entity_poly.entity_id
_entity_poly.type
_entity_poly.pdbx_seq_one_letter_code
_entity_poly.pdbx_strand_id
1 'polypeptide(L)'
;MLEILYRLLEGPEIGRKKEKSEWQSKKGEVMDRNPGRKKRKATVDKEKVQGLRLEKTVAKAKRAFERYNRDPDYRFLHDRVSDLFAELLRSDMESYNAGELCKISLAAKWCPSLDSSYDRATLMCESVARKVFPREGYIEYQDIEEAHYAYKVRNRLRREVLVPLHKALEQPEVYICASKRKYLPYKRVPSVAMKVYKKLFYMHDKERFEEYLEKVKSGKSTIAAGALLPHEIIKSLDDETGPEVAELQWKRMVDDMAKKGKLTNCMAICDVSGSMQGIPMESRSP
;
A
#
# COMPACT_ATOMS: atom_id res chain seq x y z
N MET A 1 -2.92 -11.17 5.53
CA MET A 1 -4.06 -12.04 5.16
C MET A 1 -4.29 -12.06 3.66
N LEU A 2 -4.55 -10.92 3.00
CA LEU A 2 -4.74 -10.87 1.54
C LEU A 2 -3.56 -11.41 0.74
N GLU A 3 -2.33 -11.12 1.18
CA GLU A 3 -1.11 -11.65 0.53
C GLU A 3 -1.01 -13.18 0.60
N ILE A 4 -1.52 -13.80 1.67
CA ILE A 4 -1.52 -15.26 1.82
C ILE A 4 -2.48 -15.87 0.78
N LEU A 5 -3.71 -15.34 0.70
CA LEU A 5 -4.70 -15.75 -0.31
C LEU A 5 -4.15 -15.56 -1.73
N TYR A 6 -3.53 -14.42 -2.00
CA TYR A 6 -2.92 -14.13 -3.28
C TYR A 6 -1.82 -15.13 -3.66
N ARG A 7 -0.93 -15.46 -2.71
CA ARG A 7 0.14 -16.45 -2.94
C ARG A 7 -0.38 -17.86 -3.14
N LEU A 8 -1.44 -18.26 -2.44
CA LEU A 8 -2.08 -19.56 -2.65
C LEU A 8 -2.66 -19.69 -4.07
N LEU A 9 -3.11 -18.57 -4.67
CA LEU A 9 -3.64 -18.55 -6.03
C LEU A 9 -2.56 -18.44 -7.13
N GLU A 10 -1.49 -17.66 -6.90
CA GLU A 10 -0.40 -17.54 -7.88
C GLU A 10 0.63 -18.68 -7.80
N GLY A 11 0.70 -19.40 -6.68
CA GLY A 11 1.68 -20.45 -6.42
C GLY A 11 3.08 -19.88 -6.07
N PRO A 12 3.92 -20.67 -5.37
CA PRO A 12 5.22 -20.22 -4.86
C PRO A 12 6.24 -19.82 -5.95
N GLU A 13 6.07 -20.34 -7.18
CA GLU A 13 7.02 -20.17 -8.30
C GLU A 13 6.82 -18.87 -9.09
N ILE A 14 5.61 -18.30 -9.14
CA ILE A 14 5.27 -17.19 -10.04
C ILE A 14 5.67 -15.83 -9.43
N GLY A 15 5.60 -15.68 -8.11
CA GLY A 15 6.07 -14.47 -7.41
C GLY A 15 7.54 -14.17 -7.69
N ARG A 16 8.42 -15.18 -7.55
CA ARG A 16 9.86 -15.08 -7.87
C ARG A 16 10.13 -14.77 -9.34
N LYS A 17 9.35 -15.34 -10.26
CA LYS A 17 9.52 -15.10 -11.71
C LYS A 17 9.08 -13.70 -12.12
N LYS A 18 7.98 -13.17 -11.55
CA LYS A 18 7.55 -11.77 -11.77
C LYS A 18 8.56 -10.77 -11.23
N GLU A 19 9.03 -10.93 -9.99
CA GLU A 19 10.05 -10.05 -9.41
C GLU A 19 11.34 -10.04 -10.24
N LYS A 20 11.81 -11.22 -10.69
CA LYS A 20 12.95 -11.31 -11.62
C LYS A 20 12.68 -10.63 -12.95
N SER A 21 11.49 -10.79 -13.53
CA SER A 21 11.15 -10.19 -14.84
C SER A 21 10.98 -8.67 -14.77
N GLU A 22 10.41 -8.13 -13.69
CA GLU A 22 10.27 -6.69 -13.47
C GLU A 22 11.64 -6.04 -13.20
N TRP A 23 12.53 -6.74 -12.47
CA TRP A 23 13.92 -6.32 -12.29
C TRP A 23 14.70 -6.31 -13.62
N GLN A 24 14.49 -7.32 -14.49
CA GLN A 24 15.11 -7.36 -15.82
C GLN A 24 14.57 -6.29 -16.77
N SER A 25 13.26 -6.00 -16.74
CA SER A 25 12.64 -4.98 -17.59
C SER A 25 13.09 -3.57 -17.23
N LYS A 26 13.25 -3.25 -15.93
CA LYS A 26 13.82 -1.98 -15.46
C LYS A 26 15.27 -1.77 -15.90
N LYS A 27 16.01 -2.86 -16.15
CA LYS A 27 17.38 -2.82 -16.67
C LYS A 27 17.44 -2.50 -18.18
N GLY A 28 16.39 -2.87 -18.93
CA GLY A 28 16.30 -2.69 -20.39
C GLY A 28 15.76 -1.34 -20.86
N GLU A 29 14.91 -0.67 -20.06
CA GLU A 29 14.30 0.63 -20.44
C GLU A 29 15.29 1.81 -20.48
N VAL A 30 16.55 1.62 -20.07
CA VAL A 30 17.59 2.66 -20.08
C VAL A 30 18.06 3.03 -21.50
N MET A 31 17.70 2.26 -22.55
CA MET A 31 18.35 2.40 -23.88
C MET A 31 17.51 2.89 -25.07
N ASP A 32 16.22 3.22 -24.95
CA ASP A 32 15.44 3.67 -26.14
C ASP A 32 14.82 5.06 -25.99
N ARG A 33 15.49 6.07 -26.57
CA ARG A 33 15.05 7.47 -26.65
C ARG A 33 14.86 7.89 -28.11
N ASN A 34 13.69 7.60 -28.71
CA ASN A 34 13.26 8.35 -29.90
C ASN A 34 11.74 8.68 -29.88
N PRO A 35 11.32 9.97 -29.83
CA PRO A 35 9.94 10.37 -29.50
C PRO A 35 8.97 10.55 -30.69
N GLY A 36 9.43 10.57 -31.96
CA GLY A 36 8.62 11.03 -33.10
C GLY A 36 7.60 10.02 -33.69
N ARG A 37 7.84 8.71 -33.59
CA ARG A 37 7.01 7.66 -34.24
C ARG A 37 5.81 7.17 -33.39
N LYS A 38 5.65 7.68 -32.17
CA LYS A 38 4.85 7.06 -31.09
C LYS A 38 3.33 7.32 -31.16
N LYS A 39 2.83 8.41 -31.73
CA LYS A 39 1.42 8.82 -31.50
C LYS A 39 0.34 7.96 -32.17
N ARG A 40 0.55 7.40 -33.38
CA ARG A 40 -0.46 6.58 -34.08
C ARG A 40 -0.35 5.06 -33.84
N LYS A 41 0.85 4.53 -33.57
CA LYS A 41 1.04 3.14 -33.10
C LYS A 41 0.59 2.96 -31.65
N ALA A 42 0.79 3.97 -30.80
CA ALA A 42 0.43 3.88 -29.39
C ALA A 42 -1.07 3.72 -29.12
N THR A 43 -1.98 4.13 -30.00
CA THR A 43 -3.43 3.94 -29.77
C THR A 43 -3.87 2.51 -30.05
N VAL A 44 -3.45 1.93 -31.18
CA VAL A 44 -3.73 0.52 -31.54
C VAL A 44 -3.03 -0.45 -30.58
N ASP A 45 -1.80 -0.12 -30.15
CA ASP A 45 -1.08 -0.92 -29.15
C ASP A 45 -1.70 -0.77 -27.75
N LYS A 46 -2.28 0.39 -27.40
CA LYS A 46 -2.98 0.58 -26.11
C LYS A 46 -4.24 -0.29 -25.99
N GLU A 47 -5.07 -0.35 -27.04
CA GLU A 47 -6.28 -1.18 -27.04
C GLU A 47 -5.95 -2.66 -26.94
N LYS A 48 -4.94 -3.13 -27.69
CA LYS A 48 -4.43 -4.50 -27.59
C LYS A 48 -3.87 -4.80 -26.20
N VAL A 49 -3.08 -3.88 -25.63
CA VAL A 49 -2.54 -4.01 -24.27
C VAL A 49 -3.66 -4.02 -23.23
N GLN A 50 -4.71 -3.23 -23.41
CA GLN A 50 -5.87 -3.19 -22.52
C GLN A 50 -6.68 -4.49 -22.60
N GLY A 51 -6.90 -5.03 -23.80
CA GLY A 51 -7.52 -6.35 -24.01
C GLY A 51 -6.74 -7.46 -23.30
N LEU A 52 -5.42 -7.53 -23.52
CA LEU A 52 -4.55 -8.51 -22.85
C LEU A 52 -4.54 -8.37 -21.31
N ARG A 53 -4.64 -7.15 -20.79
CA ARG A 53 -4.76 -6.90 -19.34
C ARG A 53 -6.10 -7.37 -18.79
N LEU A 54 -7.18 -7.17 -19.55
CA LEU A 54 -8.52 -7.62 -19.19
C LEU A 54 -8.57 -9.16 -19.18
N GLU A 55 -8.07 -9.81 -20.23
CA GLU A 55 -7.98 -11.28 -20.30
C GLU A 55 -7.20 -11.87 -19.12
N LYS A 56 -6.03 -11.29 -18.78
CA LYS A 56 -5.27 -11.70 -17.60
C LYS A 56 -6.04 -11.51 -16.30
N THR A 57 -6.83 -10.45 -16.19
CA THR A 57 -7.67 -10.17 -15.02
C THR A 57 -8.79 -11.19 -14.90
N VAL A 58 -9.50 -11.48 -16.00
CA VAL A 58 -10.54 -12.51 -16.06
C VAL A 58 -9.97 -13.88 -15.73
N ALA A 59 -8.79 -14.23 -16.25
CA ALA A 59 -8.13 -15.50 -15.95
C ALA A 59 -7.72 -15.62 -14.47
N LYS A 60 -7.39 -14.52 -13.80
CA LYS A 60 -7.15 -14.51 -12.34
C LYS A 60 -8.45 -14.75 -11.57
N ALA A 61 -9.51 -14.02 -11.91
CA ALA A 61 -10.82 -14.17 -11.26
C ALA A 61 -11.37 -15.59 -11.42
N LYS A 62 -11.27 -16.18 -12.63
CA LYS A 62 -11.67 -17.57 -12.90
C LYS A 62 -10.92 -18.57 -12.01
N ARG A 63 -9.59 -18.43 -11.92
CA ARG A 63 -8.77 -19.30 -11.03
C ARG A 63 -9.16 -19.17 -9.56
N ALA A 64 -9.44 -17.96 -9.10
CA ALA A 64 -9.90 -17.72 -7.73
C ALA A 64 -11.23 -18.42 -7.46
N PHE A 65 -12.19 -18.28 -8.38
CA PHE A 65 -13.50 -18.92 -8.30
C PHE A 65 -13.42 -20.45 -8.35
N GLU A 66 -12.64 -21.00 -9.28
CA GLU A 66 -12.42 -22.46 -9.39
C GLU A 66 -11.77 -23.01 -8.12
N ARG A 67 -10.77 -22.32 -7.57
CA ARG A 67 -10.11 -22.73 -6.33
C ARG A 67 -11.07 -22.67 -5.14
N TYR A 68 -11.89 -21.63 -5.05
CA TYR A 68 -12.92 -21.48 -4.03
C TYR A 68 -13.92 -22.65 -4.02
N ASN A 69 -14.31 -23.13 -5.21
CA ASN A 69 -15.26 -24.24 -5.31
C ASN A 69 -14.61 -25.62 -5.10
N ARG A 70 -13.33 -25.78 -5.46
CA ARG A 70 -12.63 -27.08 -5.41
C ARG A 70 -11.93 -27.37 -4.08
N ASP A 71 -11.40 -26.34 -3.41
CA ASP A 71 -10.53 -26.48 -2.24
C ASP A 71 -11.24 -25.98 -0.96
N PRO A 72 -11.66 -26.90 -0.06
CA PRO A 72 -12.33 -26.54 1.19
C PRO A 72 -11.49 -25.66 2.12
N ASP A 73 -10.17 -25.85 2.16
CA ASP A 73 -9.27 -25.11 3.05
C ASP A 73 -9.12 -23.67 2.57
N TYR A 74 -8.96 -23.49 1.25
CA TYR A 74 -8.93 -22.16 0.65
C TYR A 74 -10.26 -21.43 0.87
N ARG A 75 -11.40 -22.11 0.67
CA ARG A 75 -12.73 -21.55 0.93
C ARG A 75 -12.88 -21.11 2.39
N PHE A 76 -12.52 -21.98 3.33
CA PHE A 76 -12.57 -21.66 4.75
C PHE A 76 -11.73 -20.42 5.09
N LEU A 77 -10.48 -20.37 4.62
CA LEU A 77 -9.60 -19.22 4.85
C LEU A 77 -10.18 -17.94 4.23
N HIS A 78 -10.66 -18.02 2.99
CA HIS A 78 -11.28 -16.90 2.28
C HIS A 78 -12.49 -16.35 3.05
N ASP A 79 -13.35 -17.24 3.54
CA ASP A 79 -14.56 -16.86 4.28
C ASP A 79 -14.21 -16.23 5.62
N ARG A 80 -13.27 -16.81 6.38
CA ARG A 80 -12.80 -16.27 7.66
C ARG A 80 -12.15 -14.90 7.52
N VAL A 81 -11.34 -14.69 6.47
CA VAL A 81 -10.76 -13.37 6.18
C VAL A 81 -11.87 -12.37 5.86
N SER A 82 -12.88 -12.79 5.09
CA SER A 82 -14.01 -11.92 4.74
C SER A 82 -14.87 -11.58 5.96
N ASP A 83 -15.11 -12.54 6.86
CA ASP A 83 -15.83 -12.32 8.13
C ASP A 83 -15.10 -11.31 9.00
N LEU A 84 -13.80 -11.50 9.19
CA LEU A 84 -12.99 -10.61 10.00
C LEU A 84 -13.02 -9.17 9.47
N PHE A 85 -12.88 -8.98 8.16
CA PHE A 85 -13.02 -7.64 7.57
C PHE A 85 -14.43 -7.08 7.77
N ALA A 86 -15.48 -7.87 7.59
CA ALA A 86 -16.85 -7.41 7.76
C ALA A 86 -17.13 -6.97 9.22
N GLU A 87 -16.71 -7.77 10.20
CA GLU A 87 -16.85 -7.47 11.63
C GLU A 87 -16.09 -6.21 12.02
N LEU A 88 -14.82 -6.09 11.62
CA LEU A 88 -14.00 -4.92 11.91
C LEU A 88 -14.57 -3.66 11.26
N LEU A 89 -15.01 -3.73 10.00
CA LEU A 89 -15.58 -2.58 9.30
C LEU A 89 -16.91 -2.12 9.93
N ARG A 90 -17.75 -3.04 10.42
CA ARG A 90 -18.97 -2.67 11.15
C ARG A 90 -18.64 -1.95 12.44
N SER A 91 -17.73 -2.50 13.24
CA SER A 91 -17.29 -1.89 14.52
C SER A 91 -16.60 -0.53 14.31
N ASP A 92 -15.79 -0.40 13.25
CA ASP A 92 -15.17 0.87 12.85
C ASP A 92 -16.24 1.91 12.47
N MET A 93 -17.30 1.50 11.77
CA MET A 93 -18.41 2.40 11.42
C MET A 93 -19.25 2.81 12.63
N GLU A 94 -19.47 1.92 13.59
CA GLU A 94 -20.10 2.26 14.87
C GLU A 94 -19.27 3.31 15.63
N SER A 95 -17.97 3.10 15.74
CA SER A 95 -17.03 4.04 16.37
C SER A 95 -16.98 5.38 15.61
N TYR A 96 -17.02 5.35 14.28
CA TYR A 96 -17.07 6.55 13.44
C TYR A 96 -18.36 7.36 13.68
N ASN A 97 -19.52 6.69 13.72
CA ASN A 97 -20.80 7.33 13.97
C ASN A 97 -20.91 7.87 15.41
N ALA A 98 -20.26 7.23 16.38
CA ALA A 98 -20.15 7.70 17.76
C ALA A 98 -19.13 8.85 17.94
N GLY A 99 -18.36 9.20 16.90
CA GLY A 99 -17.31 10.22 16.95
C GLY A 99 -16.01 9.77 17.63
N GLU A 100 -15.87 8.49 17.96
CA GLU A 100 -14.71 7.92 18.65
C GLU A 100 -13.60 7.53 17.65
N LEU A 101 -13.01 8.54 16.99
CA LEU A 101 -12.04 8.33 15.91
C LEU A 101 -10.77 7.56 16.33
N CYS A 102 -10.40 7.62 17.62
CA CYS A 102 -9.23 6.90 18.15
C CYS A 102 -9.43 5.39 18.26
N LYS A 103 -10.67 4.90 18.23
CA LYS A 103 -10.99 3.46 18.30
C LYS A 103 -11.08 2.81 16.92
N ILE A 104 -11.09 3.61 15.85
CA ILE A 104 -11.17 3.12 14.48
C ILE A 104 -9.89 2.33 14.15
N SER A 105 -10.09 1.08 13.74
CA SER A 105 -9.03 0.18 13.34
C SER A 105 -8.46 0.52 11.96
N LEU A 106 -7.37 -0.14 11.59
CA LEU A 106 -6.80 -0.04 10.24
C LEU A 106 -7.49 -0.97 9.22
N ALA A 107 -8.60 -1.62 9.57
CA ALA A 107 -9.28 -2.57 8.68
C ALA A 107 -9.66 -1.94 7.35
N ALA A 108 -10.22 -0.73 7.37
CA ALA A 108 -10.54 0.02 6.16
C ALA A 108 -9.33 0.26 5.25
N LYS A 109 -8.13 0.50 5.82
CA LYS A 109 -6.89 0.68 5.05
C LYS A 109 -6.52 -0.58 4.27
N TRP A 110 -6.67 -1.74 4.90
CA TRP A 110 -6.22 -3.01 4.36
C TRP A 110 -7.31 -3.76 3.59
N CYS A 111 -8.57 -3.34 3.72
CA CYS A 111 -9.66 -3.87 2.92
C CYS A 111 -9.40 -3.60 1.43
N PRO A 112 -9.55 -4.61 0.55
CA PRO A 112 -9.30 -4.42 -0.87
C PRO A 112 -10.38 -3.49 -1.45
N SER A 113 -9.94 -2.42 -2.11
CA SER A 113 -10.84 -1.55 -2.88
C SER A 113 -11.34 -2.27 -4.14
N LEU A 114 -12.48 -1.81 -4.64
CA LEU A 114 -13.02 -2.23 -5.94
C LEU A 114 -11.94 -2.12 -7.03
N ASP A 115 -11.78 -3.17 -7.81
CA ASP A 115 -10.81 -3.26 -8.92
C ASP A 115 -9.33 -3.13 -8.52
N SER A 116 -9.01 -3.24 -7.22
CA SER A 116 -7.62 -3.33 -6.77
C SER A 116 -6.93 -4.60 -7.27
N SER A 117 -5.59 -4.63 -7.27
CA SER A 117 -4.83 -5.81 -7.71
C SER A 117 -5.20 -7.07 -6.92
N TYR A 118 -5.39 -6.93 -5.61
CA TYR A 118 -5.85 -8.01 -4.74
C TYR A 118 -7.28 -8.42 -5.06
N ASP A 119 -8.21 -7.46 -5.23
CA ASP A 119 -9.60 -7.77 -5.55
C ASP A 119 -9.73 -8.52 -6.89
N ARG A 120 -9.03 -8.05 -7.94
CA ARG A 120 -8.96 -8.72 -9.24
C ARG A 120 -8.41 -10.15 -9.17
N ALA A 121 -7.58 -10.43 -8.17
CA ALA A 121 -6.97 -11.73 -8.00
C ALA A 121 -7.76 -12.65 -7.08
N THR A 122 -8.47 -12.12 -6.08
CA THR A 122 -9.04 -12.90 -4.97
C THR A 122 -10.56 -12.76 -4.83
N LEU A 123 -11.18 -11.78 -5.49
CA LEU A 123 -12.61 -11.42 -5.37
C LEU A 123 -13.04 -11.04 -3.94
N MET A 124 -12.09 -10.61 -3.12
CA MET A 124 -12.32 -10.31 -1.71
C MET A 124 -13.25 -9.14 -1.44
N CYS A 125 -13.21 -8.08 -2.26
CA CYS A 125 -14.08 -6.92 -2.04
C CYS A 125 -15.55 -7.31 -2.16
N GLU A 126 -15.86 -8.22 -3.09
CA GLU A 126 -17.22 -8.74 -3.26
C GLU A 126 -17.69 -9.53 -2.05
N SER A 127 -16.88 -10.47 -1.57
CA SER A 127 -17.19 -11.29 -0.39
C SER A 127 -17.42 -10.43 0.85
N VAL A 128 -16.52 -9.47 1.12
CA VAL A 128 -16.66 -8.54 2.23
C VAL A 128 -17.91 -7.66 2.07
N ALA A 129 -18.17 -7.13 0.88
CA ALA A 129 -19.33 -6.29 0.64
C ALA A 129 -20.66 -7.02 0.86
N ARG A 130 -20.77 -8.27 0.41
CA ARG A 130 -21.95 -9.13 0.66
C ARG A 130 -22.17 -9.38 2.15
N LYS A 131 -21.10 -9.59 2.90
CA LYS A 131 -21.18 -9.79 4.36
C LYS A 131 -21.55 -8.51 5.09
N VAL A 132 -21.00 -7.36 4.70
CA VAL A 132 -21.36 -6.06 5.31
C VAL A 132 -22.79 -5.66 4.97
N PHE A 133 -23.24 -5.90 3.73
CA PHE A 133 -24.58 -5.57 3.24
C PHE A 133 -25.33 -6.83 2.73
N PRO A 134 -25.81 -7.69 3.65
CA PRO A 134 -26.49 -8.93 3.29
C PRO A 134 -27.80 -8.66 2.57
N ARG A 135 -28.17 -9.51 1.61
CA ARG A 135 -29.36 -9.32 0.77
C ARG A 135 -30.65 -9.33 1.59
N GLU A 136 -30.69 -10.14 2.64
CA GLU A 136 -31.82 -10.31 3.55
C GLU A 136 -32.11 -9.04 4.36
N GLY A 137 -31.08 -8.20 4.58
CA GLY A 137 -31.20 -6.97 5.36
C GLY A 137 -31.76 -5.78 4.59
N TYR A 138 -31.91 -5.86 3.27
CA TYR A 138 -32.26 -4.72 2.43
C TYR A 138 -33.27 -5.08 1.34
N ILE A 139 -34.45 -4.46 1.41
CA ILE A 139 -35.54 -4.62 0.43
C ILE A 139 -35.06 -4.28 -0.99
N GLU A 140 -34.19 -3.27 -1.12
CA GLU A 140 -33.61 -2.83 -2.39
C GLU A 140 -32.78 -3.90 -3.13
N TYR A 141 -32.45 -5.04 -2.51
CA TYR A 141 -31.68 -6.11 -3.13
C TYR A 141 -32.50 -7.38 -3.41
N GLN A 142 -33.77 -7.44 -3.01
CA GLN A 142 -34.57 -8.67 -3.14
C GLN A 142 -34.83 -9.06 -4.59
N ASP A 143 -35.11 -8.11 -5.49
CA ASP A 143 -35.46 -8.41 -6.89
C ASP A 143 -34.32 -8.16 -7.90
N ILE A 144 -33.09 -7.96 -7.41
CA ILE A 144 -31.95 -7.62 -8.26
C ILE A 144 -31.22 -8.88 -8.70
N GLU A 145 -30.85 -8.94 -9.99
CA GLU A 145 -29.99 -9.98 -10.54
C GLU A 145 -28.61 -10.00 -9.85
N GLU A 146 -28.05 -11.19 -9.67
CA GLU A 146 -26.81 -11.44 -8.93
C GLU A 146 -25.63 -10.54 -9.35
N ALA A 147 -25.44 -10.34 -10.66
CA ALA A 147 -24.37 -9.48 -11.18
C ALA A 147 -24.56 -8.01 -10.80
N HIS A 148 -25.81 -7.53 -10.87
CA HIS A 148 -26.18 -6.17 -10.48
C HIS A 148 -26.11 -5.98 -8.97
N TYR A 149 -26.46 -7.00 -8.19
CA TYR A 149 -26.31 -7.01 -6.73
C TYR A 149 -24.84 -6.88 -6.33
N ALA A 150 -23.95 -7.72 -6.86
CA ALA A 150 -22.52 -7.70 -6.57
C ALA A 150 -21.87 -6.34 -6.88
N TYR A 151 -22.26 -5.69 -7.98
CA TYR A 151 -21.79 -4.33 -8.29
C TYR A 151 -22.30 -3.28 -7.29
N LYS A 152 -23.60 -3.31 -6.96
CA LYS A 152 -24.22 -2.36 -6.02
C LYS A 152 -23.59 -2.43 -4.64
N VAL A 153 -23.45 -3.62 -4.05
CA VAL A 153 -22.89 -3.78 -2.70
C VAL A 153 -21.43 -3.35 -2.62
N ARG A 154 -20.62 -3.66 -3.65
CA ARG A 154 -19.22 -3.22 -3.69
C ARG A 154 -19.10 -1.70 -3.79
N ASN A 155 -19.94 -1.06 -4.61
CA ASN A 155 -19.95 0.39 -4.71
C ASN A 155 -20.45 1.05 -3.42
N ARG A 156 -21.44 0.45 -2.76
CA ARG A 156 -21.94 0.88 -1.46
C ARG A 156 -20.86 0.79 -0.39
N LEU A 157 -20.17 -0.35 -0.27
CA LEU A 157 -19.02 -0.53 0.62
C LEU A 157 -17.96 0.56 0.40
N ARG A 158 -17.62 0.86 -0.84
CA ARG A 158 -16.67 1.93 -1.16
C ARG A 158 -17.16 3.29 -0.66
N ARG A 159 -18.40 3.66 -0.96
CA ARG A 159 -18.93 5.00 -0.71
C ARG A 159 -19.32 5.27 0.75
N GLU A 160 -19.97 4.31 1.38
CA GLU A 160 -20.57 4.46 2.72
C GLU A 160 -19.61 4.02 3.84
N VAL A 161 -18.66 3.12 3.57
CA VAL A 161 -17.77 2.57 4.59
C VAL A 161 -16.33 3.00 4.36
N LEU A 162 -15.72 2.59 3.24
CA LEU A 162 -14.28 2.81 3.03
C LEU A 162 -13.91 4.29 2.92
N VAL A 163 -14.68 5.08 2.16
CA VAL A 163 -14.38 6.52 1.97
C VAL A 163 -14.46 7.32 3.28
N PRO A 164 -15.52 7.20 4.11
CA PRO A 164 -15.57 7.88 5.40
C PRO A 164 -14.46 7.43 6.37
N LEU A 165 -14.22 6.12 6.48
CA LEU A 165 -13.18 5.59 7.36
C LEU A 165 -11.78 6.01 6.91
N HIS A 166 -11.49 6.04 5.61
CA HIS A 166 -10.21 6.55 5.10
C HIS A 166 -9.99 8.03 5.43
N LYS A 167 -11.05 8.84 5.41
CA LYS A 167 -10.98 10.26 5.84
C LYS A 167 -10.70 10.36 7.34
N ALA A 168 -11.38 9.56 8.16
CA ALA A 168 -11.17 9.52 9.61
C ALA A 168 -9.74 9.08 10.00
N LEU A 169 -9.18 8.15 9.24
CA LEU A 169 -7.80 7.66 9.43
C LEU A 169 -6.72 8.68 9.00
N GLU A 170 -7.11 9.81 8.39
CA GLU A 170 -6.22 10.88 7.91
C GLU A 170 -5.05 10.37 7.06
N GLN A 171 -5.32 9.42 6.16
CA GLN A 171 -4.26 8.83 5.35
C GLN A 171 -3.64 9.86 4.38
N PRO A 172 -2.31 9.90 4.23
CA PRO A 172 -1.67 10.88 3.36
C PRO A 172 -2.17 10.79 1.92
N GLU A 173 -2.47 9.59 1.43
CA GLU A 173 -3.01 9.34 0.10
C GLU A 173 -4.35 10.05 -0.12
N VAL A 174 -5.22 10.16 0.90
CA VAL A 174 -6.52 10.83 0.80
C VAL A 174 -6.33 12.33 0.52
N TYR A 175 -5.42 12.99 1.22
CA TYR A 175 -5.12 14.41 1.00
C TYR A 175 -4.39 14.64 -0.32
N ILE A 176 -3.47 13.75 -0.69
CA ILE A 176 -2.71 13.84 -1.94
C ILE A 176 -3.63 13.68 -3.15
N CYS A 177 -4.51 12.67 -3.15
CA CYS A 177 -5.45 12.40 -4.22
C CYS A 177 -6.54 13.48 -4.34
N ALA A 178 -6.99 14.04 -3.21
CA ALA A 178 -7.97 15.13 -3.21
C ALA A 178 -7.36 16.52 -3.51
N SER A 179 -6.05 16.60 -3.80
CA SER A 179 -5.29 17.86 -3.93
C SER A 179 -5.41 18.78 -2.70
N LYS A 180 -5.80 18.24 -1.54
CA LYS A 180 -5.99 18.94 -0.26
C LYS A 180 -4.73 18.91 0.60
N ARG A 181 -3.56 19.08 -0.02
CA ARG A 181 -2.24 18.92 0.61
C ARG A 181 -2.02 19.90 1.78
N LYS A 182 -2.58 21.11 1.67
CA LYS A 182 -2.57 22.17 2.71
C LYS A 182 -3.08 21.72 4.08
N TYR A 183 -3.90 20.66 4.13
CA TYR A 183 -4.48 20.15 5.38
C TYR A 183 -3.79 18.89 5.90
N LEU A 184 -2.77 18.36 5.20
CA LEU A 184 -2.12 17.09 5.53
C LEU A 184 -1.33 17.16 6.85
N PRO A 185 -1.67 16.43 7.92
CA PRO A 185 -0.93 16.47 9.17
C PRO A 185 0.41 15.70 9.06
N TYR A 186 1.52 16.40 8.80
CA TYR A 186 2.85 15.79 8.62
C TYR A 186 3.30 14.88 9.78
N LYS A 187 2.93 15.21 11.03
CA LYS A 187 3.23 14.40 12.22
C LYS A 187 2.66 12.97 12.15
N ARG A 188 1.54 12.77 11.46
CA ARG A 188 0.89 11.46 11.32
C ARG A 188 1.38 10.67 10.11
N VAL A 189 2.20 11.27 9.24
CA VAL A 189 2.67 10.62 8.01
C VAL A 189 3.65 9.49 8.39
N PRO A 190 3.37 8.23 7.99
CA PRO A 190 4.28 7.11 8.24
C PRO A 190 5.62 7.29 7.54
N SER A 191 6.68 6.66 8.08
CA SER A 191 8.06 6.80 7.58
C SER A 191 8.22 6.44 6.11
N VAL A 192 7.57 5.35 5.68
CA VAL A 192 7.58 4.89 4.28
C VAL A 192 6.85 5.88 3.36
N ALA A 193 5.69 6.38 3.78
CA ALA A 193 4.95 7.38 3.01
C ALA A 193 5.74 8.69 2.90
N MET A 194 6.46 9.07 3.96
CA MET A 194 7.35 10.23 3.93
C MET A 194 8.44 10.07 2.87
N LYS A 195 9.10 8.91 2.80
CA LYS A 195 10.10 8.58 1.77
C LYS A 195 9.52 8.67 0.35
N VAL A 196 8.35 8.09 0.12
CA VAL A 196 7.70 8.03 -1.20
C VAL A 196 7.24 9.42 -1.67
N TYR A 197 6.59 10.19 -0.80
CA TYR A 197 5.96 11.46 -1.17
C TYR A 197 6.82 12.70 -0.90
N LYS A 198 8.04 12.54 -0.37
CA LYS A 198 9.01 13.63 -0.11
C LYS A 198 9.10 14.65 -1.24
N LYS A 199 9.38 14.18 -2.46
CA LYS A 199 9.53 15.04 -3.65
C LYS A 199 8.25 15.82 -3.93
N LEU A 200 7.09 15.20 -3.73
CA LEU A 200 5.79 15.85 -3.92
C LEU A 200 5.55 16.97 -2.89
N PHE A 201 6.00 16.78 -1.64
CA PHE A 201 5.88 17.79 -0.60
C PHE A 201 6.75 19.01 -0.89
N TYR A 202 8.02 18.83 -1.27
CA TYR A 202 8.88 19.94 -1.69
C TYR A 202 8.36 20.68 -2.93
N MET A 203 7.73 19.99 -3.88
CA MET A 203 7.22 20.62 -5.11
C MET A 203 5.93 21.42 -4.90
N HIS A 204 5.11 21.08 -3.90
CA HIS A 204 3.76 21.62 -3.80
C HIS A 204 3.37 22.21 -2.44
N ASP A 205 4.16 21.98 -1.39
CA ASP A 205 3.90 22.48 -0.03
C ASP A 205 5.23 22.73 0.71
N LYS A 206 6.19 23.37 0.01
CA LYS A 206 7.58 23.55 0.46
C LYS A 206 7.66 24.26 1.82
N GLU A 207 7.06 25.44 1.93
CA GLU A 207 7.19 26.30 3.12
C GLU A 207 6.71 25.60 4.40
N ARG A 208 5.54 24.97 4.34
CA ARG A 208 4.95 24.25 5.48
C ARG A 208 5.70 22.97 5.82
N PHE A 209 6.27 22.31 4.81
CA PHE A 209 7.10 21.13 5.01
C PHE A 209 8.43 21.49 5.68
N GLU A 210 9.09 22.56 5.24
CA GLU A 210 10.31 23.09 5.87
C GLU A 210 10.04 23.53 7.32
N GLU A 211 8.93 24.24 7.58
CA GLU A 211 8.53 24.60 8.94
C GLU A 211 8.32 23.36 9.83
N TYR A 212 7.74 22.30 9.27
CA TYR A 212 7.60 21.03 9.98
C TYR A 212 8.96 20.39 10.29
N LEU A 213 9.90 20.37 9.35
CA LEU A 213 11.24 19.82 9.57
C LEU A 213 12.00 20.61 10.65
N GLU A 214 11.89 21.93 10.67
CA GLU A 214 12.46 22.78 11.73
C GLU A 214 11.83 22.49 13.11
N LYS A 215 10.51 22.26 13.15
CA LYS A 215 9.83 21.81 14.39
C LYS A 215 10.34 20.44 14.84
N VAL A 216 10.69 19.53 13.93
CA VAL A 216 11.28 18.23 14.27
C VAL A 216 12.72 18.39 14.76
N LYS A 217 13.56 19.22 14.10
CA LYS A 217 14.94 19.52 14.53
C LYS A 217 14.99 20.09 15.94
N SER A 218 14.08 21.02 16.24
CA SER A 218 13.94 21.66 17.56
C SER A 218 13.27 20.76 18.62
N GLY A 219 12.89 19.53 18.27
CA GLY A 219 12.25 18.57 19.18
C GLY A 219 10.80 18.88 19.55
N LYS A 220 10.20 19.92 18.94
CA LYS A 220 8.78 20.30 19.14
C LYS A 220 7.80 19.35 18.44
N SER A 221 8.30 18.59 17.46
CA SER A 221 7.54 17.59 16.72
C SER A 221 8.36 16.31 16.54
N THR A 222 7.71 15.24 16.10
CA THR A 222 8.31 13.92 15.91
C THR A 222 8.11 13.47 14.47
N ILE A 223 9.15 12.88 13.87
CA ILE A 223 9.05 12.18 12.60
C ILE A 223 8.98 10.67 12.82
N ALA A 224 8.17 9.97 12.03
CA ALA A 224 8.16 8.52 12.03
C ALA A 224 9.42 7.97 11.35
N ALA A 225 10.09 7.02 12.00
CA ALA A 225 11.25 6.31 11.46
C ALA A 225 11.14 4.77 11.57
N GLY A 226 10.26 4.24 12.42
CA GLY A 226 10.32 2.84 12.86
C GLY A 226 10.12 1.75 11.79
N ALA A 227 9.53 2.07 10.64
CA ALA A 227 9.37 1.10 9.54
C ALA A 227 10.48 1.18 8.48
N LEU A 228 11.38 2.17 8.56
CA LEU A 228 12.51 2.29 7.63
C LEU A 228 13.72 1.52 8.16
N LEU A 229 14.42 0.86 7.26
CA LEU A 229 15.67 0.18 7.59
C LEU A 229 16.87 1.13 7.39
N PRO A 230 17.99 0.93 8.11
CA PRO A 230 19.18 1.79 7.99
C PRO A 230 19.64 2.02 6.54
N HIS A 231 19.73 0.96 5.74
CA HIS A 231 20.14 1.03 4.33
C HIS A 231 19.15 1.83 3.47
N GLU A 232 17.86 1.85 3.84
CA GLU A 232 16.85 2.63 3.13
C GLU A 232 16.93 4.12 3.40
N ILE A 233 17.37 4.49 4.61
CA ILE A 233 17.62 5.88 5.00
C ILE A 233 18.88 6.38 4.29
N ILE A 234 19.97 5.59 4.30
CA ILE A 234 21.22 5.95 3.63
C ILE A 234 21.01 6.14 2.12
N LYS A 235 20.29 5.23 1.47
CA LYS A 235 19.92 5.39 0.05
C LYS A 235 19.13 6.65 -0.26
N SER A 236 18.44 7.23 0.73
CA SER A 236 17.71 8.47 0.54
C SER A 236 18.60 9.72 0.52
N LEU A 237 19.89 9.61 0.88
CA LEU A 237 20.89 10.67 0.78
C LEU A 237 21.25 10.98 -0.68
N ASP A 238 21.14 10.00 -1.58
CA ASP A 238 21.40 10.17 -3.01
C ASP A 238 20.36 11.07 -3.72
N ASP A 239 19.24 11.37 -3.06
CA ASP A 239 18.25 12.32 -3.58
C ASP A 239 18.60 13.75 -3.16
N GLU A 240 18.58 14.72 -4.08
CA GLU A 240 18.85 16.15 -3.81
C GLU A 240 18.03 16.77 -2.65
N THR A 241 16.83 16.26 -2.40
CA THR A 241 15.91 16.72 -1.33
C THR A 241 15.86 15.77 -0.13
N GLY A 242 16.74 14.78 -0.09
CA GLY A 242 16.76 13.71 0.91
C GLY A 242 17.57 13.92 2.19
N PRO A 243 18.70 14.64 2.19
CA PRO A 243 19.61 14.66 3.33
C PRO A 243 18.94 15.06 4.65
N GLU A 244 18.12 16.09 4.62
CA GLU A 244 17.48 16.64 5.82
C GLU A 244 16.47 15.67 6.45
N VAL A 245 15.61 15.06 5.63
CA VAL A 245 14.62 14.08 6.11
C VAL A 245 15.31 12.81 6.57
N ALA A 246 16.34 12.36 5.84
CA ALA A 246 17.12 11.18 6.16
C ALA A 246 17.82 11.32 7.51
N GLU A 247 18.46 12.46 7.77
CA GLU A 247 19.14 12.75 9.03
C GLU A 247 18.18 12.74 10.22
N LEU A 248 17.01 13.37 10.07
CA LEU A 248 15.98 13.37 11.10
C LEU A 248 15.41 11.97 11.38
N GLN A 249 15.23 11.16 10.34
CA GLN A 249 14.79 9.77 10.49
C GLN A 249 15.86 8.89 11.11
N TRP A 250 17.13 9.09 10.73
CA TRP A 250 18.28 8.39 11.30
C TRP A 250 18.42 8.68 12.79
N LYS A 251 18.43 9.96 13.17
CA LYS A 251 18.50 10.40 14.57
C LYS A 251 17.39 9.77 15.40
N ARG A 252 16.14 9.81 14.91
CA ARG A 252 15.00 9.18 15.59
C ARG A 252 15.19 7.67 15.80
N MET A 253 15.68 6.96 14.79
CA MET A 253 15.94 5.52 14.85
C MET A 253 17.02 5.18 15.89
N VAL A 254 18.12 5.94 15.90
CA VAL A 254 19.20 5.79 16.88
C VAL A 254 18.70 6.07 18.29
N ASP A 255 17.93 7.15 18.49
CA ASP A 255 17.33 7.49 19.78
C ASP A 255 16.40 6.38 20.29
N ASP A 256 15.57 5.80 19.41
CA ASP A 256 14.68 4.69 19.74
C ASP A 256 15.45 3.40 20.09
N MET A 257 16.59 3.16 19.44
CA MET A 257 17.46 2.04 19.77
C MET A 257 18.17 2.27 21.11
N ALA A 258 18.68 3.47 21.35
CA ALA A 258 19.37 3.85 22.59
C ALA A 258 18.45 3.73 23.82
N LYS A 259 17.15 4.04 23.68
CA LYS A 259 16.15 3.85 24.74
C LYS A 259 15.97 2.39 25.16
N LYS A 260 16.25 1.42 24.27
CA LYS A 260 16.18 -0.02 24.59
C LYS A 260 17.40 -0.53 25.33
N GLY A 261 18.46 0.28 25.42
CA GLY A 261 19.71 -0.07 26.08
C GLY A 261 20.92 0.13 25.17
N LYS A 262 22.10 0.00 25.76
CA LYS A 262 23.38 0.05 25.05
C LYS A 262 23.98 -1.34 25.03
N LEU A 263 24.59 -1.71 23.91
CA LEU A 263 25.39 -2.94 23.83
C LEU A 263 26.69 -2.71 24.60
N THR A 264 26.95 -3.53 25.62
CA THR A 264 28.21 -3.54 26.36
C THR A 264 29.05 -4.74 25.92
N ASN A 265 30.36 -4.55 25.77
CA ASN A 265 31.30 -5.61 25.37
C ASN A 265 30.99 -6.27 24.00
N CYS A 266 30.67 -5.45 22.99
CA CYS A 266 30.45 -5.91 21.61
C CYS A 266 31.58 -5.46 20.68
N MET A 267 32.02 -6.36 19.79
CA MET A 267 32.94 -6.05 18.69
C MET A 267 32.20 -6.21 17.37
N ALA A 268 32.16 -5.16 16.56
CA ALA A 268 31.59 -5.22 15.21
C ALA A 268 32.69 -5.57 14.21
N ILE A 269 32.63 -6.78 13.65
CA ILE A 269 33.52 -7.22 12.58
C ILE A 269 32.73 -7.23 11.28
N CYS A 270 33.29 -6.57 10.29
CA CYS A 270 32.60 -6.18 9.07
C CYS A 270 33.37 -6.77 7.88
N ASP A 271 32.84 -7.81 7.23
CA ASP A 271 33.47 -8.37 6.03
C ASP A 271 33.43 -7.34 4.89
N VAL A 272 34.55 -7.25 4.16
CA VAL A 272 34.79 -6.36 3.00
C VAL A 272 35.24 -7.15 1.77
N SER A 273 35.16 -8.49 1.82
CA SER A 273 35.47 -9.37 0.70
C SER A 273 34.61 -9.04 -0.54
N GLY A 274 35.12 -9.36 -1.74
CA GLY A 274 34.43 -9.05 -3.00
C GLY A 274 33.03 -9.66 -3.13
N SER A 275 32.74 -10.73 -2.39
CA SER A 275 31.41 -11.35 -2.30
C SER A 275 30.36 -10.47 -1.61
N MET A 276 30.77 -9.42 -0.91
CA MET A 276 29.87 -8.50 -0.19
C MET A 276 29.26 -7.40 -1.08
N GLN A 277 29.55 -7.39 -2.39
CA GLN A 277 28.95 -6.43 -3.33
C GLN A 277 27.40 -6.48 -3.33
N GLY A 278 26.77 -5.31 -3.39
CA GLY A 278 25.31 -5.13 -3.36
C GLY A 278 24.84 -4.40 -2.10
N ILE A 279 23.62 -4.71 -1.63
CA ILE A 279 22.95 -4.05 -0.49
C ILE A 279 23.85 -3.87 0.76
N PRO A 280 24.70 -4.85 1.16
CA PRO A 280 25.60 -4.68 2.31
C PRO A 280 26.60 -3.52 2.13
N MET A 281 27.15 -3.37 0.93
CA MET A 281 28.14 -2.33 0.60
C MET A 281 27.50 -0.99 0.22
N GLU A 282 26.31 -0.98 -0.37
CA GLU A 282 25.54 0.24 -0.67
C GLU A 282 25.13 0.99 0.61
N SER A 283 25.02 0.28 1.73
CA SER A 283 24.71 0.87 3.04
C SER A 283 25.92 1.45 3.80
N ARG A 284 27.12 1.48 3.19
CA ARG A 284 28.38 1.90 3.83
C ARG A 284 28.90 3.28 3.46
N SER A 285 28.24 4.03 2.57
CA SER A 285 28.81 5.29 2.04
C SER A 285 28.58 6.51 2.96
N PRO A 286 29.48 7.51 2.87
CA PRO A 286 30.52 7.85 3.85
C PRO A 286 30.09 8.69 5.06
#